data_AF-A0AA42SFB0-F1
#
_entry.id   AF-A0AA42SFB0-F1
#
_cell.length_a   1.000
_cell.length_b   1.000
_cell.length_c   1.000
_cell.angle_alpha   90.00
_cell.angle_beta   90.00
_cell.angle_gamma   90.00
#
_symmetry.space_group_name_H-M   'P 1'
#
loop_
_entity.id
_entity.type
_entity.pdbx_description
1 polymer ?
#
loop_
_entity_poly.entity_id
_entity_poly.type
_entity_poly.pdbx_seq_one_letter_code
_entity_poly.pdbx_strand_id
1 'polypeptide(L)' 'MFVTYTNAHSGGTNKQGCHTNSKTGDYHCH' A
#
# COMPACT_ATOMS: atom_id res chain seq x y z
N MET A 1 14.64 -6.60 -22.72
CA MET A 1 14.81 -6.01 -21.38
C MET A 1 13.45 -6.09 -20.67
N PHE A 2 13.25 -7.11 -19.83
CA PHE A 2 11.99 -7.35 -19.14
C PHE A 2 11.87 -6.41 -17.94
N VAL A 3 11.16 -5.29 -18.11
CA VAL A 3 10.81 -4.41 -17.00
C VAL A 3 9.62 -5.03 -16.26
N THR A 4 9.88 -5.69 -15.13
CA THR A 4 8.82 -6.08 -14.20
C THR A 4 8.30 -4.80 -13.56
N TYR A 5 7.19 -4.29 -14.09
CA TYR A 5 6.46 -3.17 -13.51
C TYR A 5 5.93 -3.63 -12.14
N THR A 6 6.67 -3.32 -11.07
CA THR A 6 6.17 -3.52 -9.73
C THR A 6 5.05 -2.50 -9.54
N ASN A 7 3.82 -2.95 -9.77
CA ASN A 7 2.63 -2.26 -9.36
C ASN A 7 2.76 -2.12 -7.84
N ALA A 8 3.22 -0.95 -7.38
CA ALA A 8 3.13 -0.59 -5.99
C ALA A 8 1.62 -0.56 -5.72
N HIS A 9 1.10 -1.65 -5.18
CA HIS A 9 -0.32 -1.79 -4.92
C HIS A 9 -0.70 -0.61 -4.03
N SER A 10 -1.47 0.33 -4.57
CA SER A 10 -2.04 1.46 -3.84
C SER A 10 -3.02 0.89 -2.81
N GLY A 11 -2.49 0.40 -1.68
CA GLY A 11 -3.28 -0.01 -0.53
C GLY A 11 -3.99 1.23 -0.03
N GLY A 12 -5.26 1.37 -0.41
CA GLY A 12 -6.05 2.59 -0.28
C GLY A 12 -5.81 3.29 1.06
N THR A 13 -4.98 4.32 1.02
CA THR A 13 -4.79 5.24 2.14
C THR A 13 -6.00 6.14 2.22
N ASN A 14 -6.47 6.38 3.43
CA ASN A 14 -7.55 7.34 3.68
C ASN A 14 -7.07 8.77 3.34
N LYS A 15 -7.96 9.76 3.47
CA LYS A 15 -7.63 11.18 3.20
C LYS A 15 -6.46 11.71 4.05
N GLN A 16 -6.09 11.00 5.12
CA GLN A 16 -5.00 11.35 6.04
C GLN A 16 -3.71 10.58 5.73
N GLY A 17 -3.69 9.73 4.70
CA GLY A 17 -2.53 8.90 4.39
C GLY A 17 -2.44 7.61 5.20
N CYS A 18 -3.45 7.27 6.01
CA CYS A 18 -3.43 6.02 6.78
C CYS A 18 -4.11 4.86 6.08
N HIS A 19 -3.50 3.68 6.14
CA HIS A 19 -4.05 2.42 5.64
C HIS A 19 -3.76 1.28 6.63
N THR A 20 -4.69 0.33 6.68
CA THR A 20 -4.49 -0.94 7.39
C THR A 20 -4.12 -2.01 6.38
N ASN A 21 -2.98 -2.67 6.60
CA ASN A 21 -2.57 -3.81 5.81
C ASN A 21 -3.38 -5.05 6.21
N SER A 22 -4.32 -5.47 5.37
CA SER A 22 -5.18 -6.63 5.64
C SER A 22 -4.42 -7.96 5.72
N LYS A 23 -3.16 -8.04 5.25
CA LYS A 23 -2.34 -9.25 5.37
C LYS A 23 -1.66 -9.40 6.72
N THR A 24 -1.25 -8.29 7.33
CA THR A 24 -0.46 -8.29 8.58
C THR A 24 -1.22 -7.72 9.76
N GLY A 25 -2.32 -7.00 9.51
CA GLY A 25 -3.02 -6.19 10.51
C GLY A 25 -2.29 -4.89 10.85
N ASP A 26 -1.20 -4.56 10.14
CA ASP A 26 -0.41 -3.37 10.45
C ASP A 26 -1.16 -2.10 10.05
N TYR A 27 -1.21 -1.14 10.96
CA TYR A 27 -1.80 0.17 10.71
C TYR A 27 -0.70 1.17 10.44
N HIS A 28 -0.54 1.51 9.17
CA HIS A 28 0.42 2.50 8.74
C HIS A 28 -0.31 3.82 8.53
N CYS A 29 0.18 4.89 9.13
CA CYS A 29 -0.14 6.23 8.67
C CYS A 29 1.07 6.86 7.99
N HIS A 30 0.83 7.51 6.85
CA HIS A 30 1.85 8.27 6.12
C HIS A 30 2.16 9.57 6.86
#